data_AF-A0A382M380-F1
#
_entry.id   AF-A0A382M380-F1
#
_cell.length_a   1.000
_cell.length_b   1.000
_cell.length_c   1.000
_cell.angle_alpha   90.00
_cell.angle_beta   90.00
_cell.angle_gamma   90.00
#
_symmetry.space_group_name_H-M   'P 1'
#
loop_
_entity.id
_entity.type
_entity.pdbx_description
1 polymer ?
#
loop_
_entity_poly.entity_id
_entity_poly.type
_entity_poly.pdbx_seq_one_letter_code
_entity_poly.pdbx_strand_id
1 'polypeptide(L)' 'VRAQRDEFLDFLEKLVVHESPSLVPESQEPIFELIAEALDAIGYEIRRISGNESGGQLLAAPSGSDFG' A
#
# COMPACT_ATOMS: atom_id res chain seq x y z
N VAL A 1 -22.13 4.07 -7.72
CA VAL A 1 -22.16 3.92 -6.25
C VAL A 1 -22.06 2.45 -5.81
N ARG A 2 -22.99 1.53 -6.16
CA ARG A 2 -22.89 0.12 -5.72
C ARG A 2 -21.62 -0.61 -6.21
N ALA A 3 -21.29 -0.52 -7.51
CA ALA A 3 -20.10 -1.19 -8.05
C ALA A 3 -18.80 -0.73 -7.37
N GLN A 4 -18.67 0.58 -7.13
CA GLN A 4 -17.50 1.17 -6.47
C GLN A 4 -17.39 0.76 -4.99
N ARG A 5 -18.53 0.50 -4.33
CA ARG A 5 -18.56 -0.06 -2.98
C ARG A 5 -18.04 -1.50 -2.98
N ASP A 6 -18.51 -2.32 -3.92
CA ASP A 6 -18.16 -3.74 -3.96
C ASP A 6 -16.66 -3.90 -4.29
N GLU A 7 -16.13 -3.11 -5.22
CA GLU A 7 -14.68 -3.03 -5.50
C GLU A 7 -13.85 -2.61 -4.26
N PHE A 8 -14.36 -1.64 -3.49
CA PHE A 8 -13.71 -1.22 -2.24
C PHE A 8 -13.74 -2.31 -1.17
N LEU A 9 -14.84 -3.04 -1.04
CA LEU A 9 -14.97 -4.14 -0.09
C LEU A 9 -14.02 -5.29 -0.46
N ASP A 10 -13.97 -5.67 -1.73
CA ASP A 10 -13.03 -6.68 -2.23
C ASP A 10 -11.58 -6.30 -1.94
N PHE A 11 -11.24 -5.01 -2.08
CA PHE A 11 -9.91 -4.51 -1.74
C PHE A 11 -9.64 -4.55 -0.23
N LEU A 12 -10.58 -4.11 0.61
CA LEU A 12 -10.46 -4.18 2.07
C LEU A 12 -10.33 -5.62 2.58
N GLU A 13 -11.08 -6.57 2.01
CA GLU A 13 -10.97 -7.99 2.37
C GLU A 13 -9.56 -8.53 2.08
N LYS A 14 -8.97 -8.18 0.93
CA LYS A 14 -7.57 -8.54 0.61
C LYS A 14 -6.61 -7.95 1.63
N LEU A 15 -6.76 -6.66 1.98
CA LEU A 15 -5.88 -5.99 2.95
C LEU A 15 -5.94 -6.66 4.33
N VAL A 16 -7.14 -6.97 4.83
CA VAL A 16 -7.35 -7.46 6.21
C VAL A 16 -6.81 -8.89 6.42
N VAL A 17 -6.72 -9.71 5.37
CA VAL A 17 -6.14 -11.07 5.47
C VAL A 17 -4.61 -11.03 5.66
N HIS A 18 -3.95 -9.94 5.30
CA HIS A 18 -2.51 -9.76 5.53
C HIS A 18 -2.26 -9.13 6.91
N GLU A 19 -1.93 -9.97 7.89
CA GLU A 19 -1.48 -9.49 9.20
C GLU A 19 -0.18 -8.68 9.07
N SER A 20 -0.17 -7.47 9.64
CA SER A 20 0.98 -6.55 9.61
C SER A 20 1.30 -5.99 11.01
N PRO A 21 1.65 -6.84 11.99
CA PRO A 21 2.05 -6.39 13.32
C PRO A 21 3.29 -5.48 13.28
N SER A 22 3.23 -4.35 13.99
CA SER A 22 4.30 -3.34 13.97
C SER A 22 5.62 -3.82 14.60
N LEU A 23 5.59 -4.85 15.46
CA LEU A 23 6.77 -5.44 16.10
C LEU A 23 7.48 -6.49 15.22
N VAL A 24 6.96 -6.79 14.04
CA VAL A 24 7.53 -7.74 13.09
C VAL A 24 7.72 -6.98 11.76
N PRO A 25 8.83 -6.25 11.56
CA PRO A 25 9.04 -5.39 10.40
C PRO A 25 8.77 -6.06 9.05
N GLU A 26 9.21 -7.31 8.88
CA GLU A 26 9.04 -8.11 7.67
C GLU A 26 7.57 -8.42 7.34
N SER A 27 6.68 -8.41 8.35
CA SER A 27 5.24 -8.62 8.14
C SER A 27 4.56 -7.46 7.42
N GLN A 28 5.21 -6.29 7.32
CA GLN A 28 4.69 -5.13 6.61
C GLN A 28 4.89 -5.25 5.09
N GLU A 29 5.77 -6.13 4.61
CA GLU A 29 6.08 -6.22 3.18
C GLU A 29 4.85 -6.54 2.31
N PRO A 30 4.04 -7.58 2.61
CA PRO A 30 2.92 -7.99 1.75
C PRO A 30 1.82 -6.93 1.63
N ILE A 31 1.45 -6.27 2.74
CA ILE A 31 0.41 -5.23 2.70
C ILE A 31 0.84 -4.04 1.84
N PHE A 32 2.14 -3.80 1.80
CA PHE A 32 2.72 -2.61 1.22
C PHE A 32 2.97 -2.84 -0.28
N GLU A 33 3.23 -4.09 -0.70
CA GLU A 33 3.16 -4.52 -2.11
C GLU A 33 1.74 -4.38 -2.66
N LEU A 34 0.74 -4.90 -1.93
CA LEU A 34 -0.66 -4.84 -2.35
C LEU A 34 -1.15 -3.38 -2.53
N ILE A 35 -0.77 -2.48 -1.62
CA ILE A 35 -1.09 -1.05 -1.73
C ILE A 35 -0.30 -0.39 -2.87
N ALA A 36 0.97 -0.75 -3.07
CA ALA A 36 1.79 -0.20 -4.15
C ALA A 36 1.21 -0.55 -5.52
N GLU A 37 0.85 -1.81 -5.76
CA GLU A 37 0.23 -2.26 -7.02
C GLU A 37 -1.09 -1.53 -7.30
N ALA A 38 -1.92 -1.35 -6.27
CA ALA A 38 -3.20 -0.65 -6.42
C ALA A 38 -3.03 0.83 -6.76
N LEU A 39 -2.01 1.49 -6.17
CA LEU A 39 -1.70 2.90 -6.44
C LEU A 39 -1.05 3.07 -7.83
N ASP A 40 -0.16 2.17 -8.22
CA ASP A 40 0.49 2.18 -9.55
C ASP A 40 -0.55 2.07 -10.67
N ALA A 41 -1.51 1.16 -10.50
CA ALA A 41 -2.60 0.94 -11.45
C ALA A 41 -3.48 2.18 -11.71
N ILE A 42 -3.47 3.16 -10.80
CA ILE A 42 -4.23 4.43 -10.93
C ILE A 42 -3.33 5.64 -11.20
N GLY A 43 -2.06 5.42 -11.56
CA GLY A 43 -1.14 6.47 -12.01
C GLY A 43 -0.44 7.20 -10.86
N TYR A 44 -0.05 6.48 -9.82
CA TYR A 44 0.84 6.99 -8.78
C TYR A 44 2.24 6.43 -8.97
N GLU A 45 3.25 7.27 -8.71
CA GLU A 45 4.61 6.82 -8.47
C GLU A 45 4.77 6.40 -7.00
N ILE A 46 5.53 5.33 -6.76
CA ILE A 46 5.68 4.74 -5.42
C ILE A 46 7.16 4.62 -5.06
N ARG A 47 7.50 4.94 -3.81
CA ARG A 47 8.83 4.72 -3.22
C ARG A 47 8.73 4.03 -1.85
N ARG A 48 9.54 2.99 -1.68
CA ARG A 48 9.78 2.37 -0.37
C ARG A 48 10.82 3.15 0.42
N ILE A 49 10.45 3.52 1.64
CA ILE A 49 11.35 4.13 2.61
C ILE A 49 11.62 3.07 3.68
N SER A 50 12.86 2.58 3.75
CA SER A 50 13.25 1.54 4.70
C SER A 50 13.12 2.05 6.15
N GLY A 51 12.58 1.22 7.03
CA GLY A 51 12.62 1.44 8.47
C GLY A 51 13.83 0.74 9.11
N ASN A 52 14.31 1.27 10.24
CA ASN A 52 15.39 0.63 11.01
C ASN A 52 14.84 -0.40 12.01
N GLU A 53 13.78 -0.02 12.74
CA GLU A 53 13.12 -0.85 13.76
C GLU A 53 11.64 -1.12 13.41
N SER A 54 11.22 -0.69 12.22
CA SER A 54 9.86 -0.85 11.70
C SER A 54 9.92 -1.36 10.26
N GLY A 55 8.78 -1.79 9.69
CA GLY A 55 8.70 -2.16 8.28
C GLY A 55 8.81 -0.97 7.30
N GLY A 56 9.10 0.23 7.79
CA GLY A 56 9.29 1.42 6.96
C GLY A 56 7.99 2.11 6.56
N GLN A 57 8.01 2.79 5.42
CA GLN A 57 6.89 3.56 4.87
C GLN A 57 6.78 3.38 3.35
N LEU A 58 5.55 3.52 2.86
CA LEU A 58 5.25 3.64 1.44
C LEU A 58 4.90 5.09 1.13
N LEU A 59 5.77 5.76 0.38
CA LEU A 59 5.49 7.10 -0.14
C LEU A 59 4.87 6.94 -1.54
N ALA A 60 3.75 7.62 -1.79
CA ALA A 60 3.12 7.64 -3.10
C ALA A 60 2.62 9.04 -3.45
N ALA A 61 2.73 9.42 -4.72
CA ALA A 61 2.10 10.63 -5.26
C ALA A 61 1.69 10.42 -6.72
N PRO A 62 0.75 11.22 -7.25
CA PRO A 62 0.38 11.15 -8.66
C PRO A 62 1.60 11.31 -9.57
N SER A 63 1.67 10.52 -10.64
CA SER A 63 2.78 10.59 -11.59
C SER A 63 2.94 12.00 -12.16
N GLY A 64 4.19 12.43 -12.32
CA GLY A 64 4.53 13.78 -12.80
C GLY A 64 4.32 14.91 -11.77
N SER A 65 4.01 14.58 -10.52
CA SER A 65 4.20 15.52 -9.40
C SER A 65 5.70 15.69 -9.11
N ASP A 66 6.07 16.74 -8.35
CA ASP A 66 7.45 16.90 -7.86
C ASP A 66 7.74 15.81 -6.80
N PHE A 67 8.02 14.61 -7.31
CA PHE A 67 8.19 13.38 -6.54
C PHE A 67 9.68 13.25 -6.22
N GLY A 68 10.11 14.09 -5.26
CA GLY A 68 11.52 14.39 -4.98
C GLY A 68 12.45 13.21 -4.85
#